data_AF-A0A317AKI4-F1
#
_entry.id   AF-A0A317AKI4-F1
#
_cell.length_a   1.000
_cell.length_b   1.000
_cell.length_c   1.000
_cell.angle_alpha   90.00
_cell.angle_beta   90.00
_cell.angle_gamma   90.00
#
_symmetry.space_group_name_H-M   'P 1'
#
loop_
_entity.id
_entity.type
_entity.pdbx_description
1 polymer ?
#
loop_
_entity_poly.entity_id
_entity_poly.type
_entity_poly.pdbx_seq_one_letter_code
_entity_poly.pdbx_strand_id
1 'polypeptide(L)'
;MKVPTLAILAVAPAMVNACAGYRYCRCGNIDDTKTVSVCQNWFSGKTSVETFEDGHKYCKIDGFFTTGLNNCDFKLACSNGFDSDCWVNIGH
;
A
#
# COMPACT_ATOMS: atom_id res chain seq x y z
N MET A 1 -21.50 -24.57 18.84
CA MET A 1 -20.96 -23.20 19.00
C MET A 1 -19.46 -23.28 19.17
N LYS A 2 -18.72 -22.28 18.64
CA LYS A 2 -17.24 -22.08 18.65
C LYS A 2 -16.50 -22.70 17.46
N VAL A 3 -15.70 -22.00 16.65
CA VAL A 3 -15.40 -20.59 16.32
C VAL A 3 -14.84 -20.67 14.88
N PRO A 4 -15.19 -19.83 13.89
CA PRO A 4 -14.46 -19.87 12.62
C PRO A 4 -13.04 -19.37 12.89
N THR A 5 -12.06 -20.19 12.51
CA THR A 5 -10.63 -19.91 12.55
C THR A 5 -10.33 -18.71 11.66
N LEU A 6 -10.48 -17.50 12.20
CA LEU A 6 -10.05 -16.26 11.55
C LEU A 6 -8.59 -16.00 11.91
N ALA A 7 -7.83 -15.66 10.87
CA ALA A 7 -6.61 -14.87 10.90
C ALA A 7 -5.40 -15.46 11.63
N ILE A 8 -4.46 -16.03 10.86
CA ILE A 8 -3.09 -15.50 10.80
C ILE A 8 -2.63 -15.68 9.34
N LEU A 9 -2.92 -14.70 8.46
CA LEU A 9 -2.08 -14.55 7.28
C LEU A 9 -0.71 -14.14 7.83
N ALA A 10 0.25 -15.08 7.80
CA ALA A 10 1.62 -14.78 8.06
C ALA A 10 2.05 -13.67 7.09
N VAL A 11 2.15 -12.44 7.60
CA VAL A 11 2.78 -11.33 6.91
C VAL A 11 4.28 -11.63 6.96
N ALA A 12 4.71 -12.57 6.12
CA ALA A 12 6.10 -12.58 5.70
C ALA A 12 6.41 -11.16 5.24
N PRO A 13 7.56 -10.56 5.61
CA PRO A 13 7.97 -9.31 5.01
C PRO A 13 8.09 -9.62 3.52
N ALA A 14 7.05 -9.26 2.77
CA ALA A 14 7.01 -9.48 1.34
C ALA A 14 8.24 -8.75 0.83
N MET A 15 9.14 -9.48 0.19
CA MET A 15 10.34 -8.92 -0.40
C MET A 15 9.85 -7.85 -1.38
N VAL A 16 9.88 -6.58 -0.97
CA VAL A 16 9.29 -5.49 -1.75
C VAL A 16 10.24 -5.26 -2.90
N ASN A 17 9.89 -5.77 -4.07
CA ASN A 17 10.58 -5.38 -5.29
C ASN A 17 10.36 -3.89 -5.48
N ALA A 18 11.48 -3.15 -5.51
CA ALA A 18 11.49 -1.70 -5.51
C ALA A 18 10.52 -1.11 -6.54
N CYS A 19 10.39 -1.68 -7.74
CA CYS A 19 9.57 -1.11 -8.81
C CYS A 19 8.42 -2.03 -9.29
N ALA A 20 7.92 -2.95 -8.46
CA ALA A 20 6.76 -3.77 -8.81
C ALA A 20 5.43 -3.08 -8.45
N GLY A 21 4.32 -3.62 -9.00
CA GLY A 21 2.96 -3.19 -8.71
C GLY A 21 2.39 -3.85 -7.46
N TYR A 22 1.86 -3.04 -6.56
CA TYR A 22 1.29 -3.48 -5.27
C TYR A 22 -0.14 -2.99 -5.09
N ARG A 23 -0.94 -3.75 -4.35
CA ARG A 23 -2.33 -3.40 -4.06
C ARG A 23 -2.40 -2.24 -3.07
N TYR A 24 -1.43 -2.16 -2.15
CA TYR A 24 -1.39 -1.16 -1.10
C TYR A 24 0.03 -0.63 -0.90
N CYS A 25 0.14 0.66 -0.59
CA CYS A 25 1.40 1.35 -0.32
C CYS A 25 1.24 2.46 0.73
N ARG A 26 2.24 2.63 1.60
CA ARG A 26 2.34 3.76 2.55
C ARG A 26 3.71 4.41 2.45
N CYS A 27 3.77 5.72 2.67
CA CYS A 27 5.03 6.43 2.73
C CYS A 27 5.83 5.97 3.96
N GLY A 28 7.13 5.78 3.81
CA GLY A 28 8.00 5.38 4.92
C GLY A 28 7.99 6.38 6.07
N ASN A 29 8.51 5.95 7.22
CA ASN A 29 8.48 6.71 8.48
C ASN A 29 7.06 7.06 8.97
N ILE A 30 6.07 6.27 8.55
CA ILE A 30 4.71 6.36 9.07
C ILE A 30 4.10 7.76 8.80
N ASP A 31 4.40 8.32 7.63
CA ASP A 31 3.87 9.62 7.23
C ASP A 31 2.46 9.45 6.64
N ASP A 32 1.47 9.34 7.53
CA ASP A 32 0.07 9.13 7.17
C ASP A 32 -0.51 10.31 6.39
N THR A 33 -0.11 11.55 6.74
CA THR A 33 -0.55 12.76 6.03
C THR A 33 -0.06 12.76 4.59
N LYS A 34 1.23 12.44 4.37
CA LYS A 34 1.78 12.33 3.02
C LYS A 34 1.18 11.18 2.25
N THR A 35 0.96 10.04 2.89
CA THR A 35 0.32 8.87 2.26
C THR A 35 -1.07 9.22 1.74
N VAL A 36 -1.89 9.92 2.53
CA VAL A 36 -3.22 10.40 2.11
C VAL A 36 -3.09 11.35 0.91
N SER A 37 -2.18 12.32 0.98
CA SER A 37 -1.97 13.30 -0.08
C SER A 37 -1.53 12.66 -1.39
N VAL A 38 -0.55 11.75 -1.34
CA VAL A 38 -0.11 10.98 -2.52
C VAL A 38 -1.30 10.19 -3.08
N CYS A 39 -2.03 9.49 -2.22
CA CYS A 39 -3.12 8.64 -2.65
C CYS A 39 -4.28 9.39 -3.32
N GLN A 40 -4.60 10.60 -2.87
CA GLN A 40 -5.64 11.43 -3.47
C GLN A 40 -5.22 12.02 -4.82
N ASN A 41 -3.92 12.28 -4.99
CA ASN A 41 -3.37 12.89 -6.21
C ASN A 41 -2.98 11.86 -7.27
N TRP A 42 -2.75 10.61 -6.89
CA TRP A 42 -2.37 9.56 -7.81
C TRP A 42 -3.54 8.89 -8.51
N PHE A 43 -3.28 8.43 -9.74
CA PHE A 43 -4.24 7.71 -10.60
C PHE A 43 -5.63 8.35 -10.75
N SER A 44 -5.72 9.69 -10.68
CA SER A 44 -6.97 10.44 -10.94
C SER A 44 -8.19 9.88 -10.19
N GLY A 45 -8.02 9.46 -8.93
CA GLY A 45 -9.12 8.95 -8.09
C GLY A 45 -9.42 7.45 -8.21
N LYS A 46 -8.54 6.65 -8.84
CA LYS A 46 -8.63 5.17 -8.81
C LYS A 46 -8.04 4.56 -7.54
N THR A 47 -7.62 5.40 -6.61
CA THR A 47 -6.98 5.04 -5.36
C THR A 47 -7.76 5.61 -4.20
N SER A 48 -7.82 4.86 -3.10
CA SER A 48 -8.48 5.24 -1.86
C SER A 48 -7.55 5.06 -0.67
N VAL A 49 -7.91 5.67 0.45
CA VAL A 49 -7.17 5.52 1.70
C VAL A 49 -7.84 4.46 2.55
N GLU A 50 -7.09 3.44 2.93
CA GLU A 50 -7.51 2.40 3.88
C GLU A 50 -6.70 2.56 5.18
N THR A 51 -7.37 2.44 6.33
CA THR A 51 -6.70 2.42 7.64
C THR A 51 -6.63 0.98 8.11
N PHE A 52 -5.41 0.49 8.37
CA PHE A 52 -5.18 -0.88 8.81
C PHE A 52 -5.23 -0.98 10.35
N GLU A 53 -5.16 -2.21 10.88
CA GLU A 53 -5.22 -2.48 12.34
C GLU A 53 -4.06 -1.84 13.12
N ASP A 54 -2.95 -1.52 12.44
CA ASP A 54 -1.81 -0.79 12.99
C ASP A 54 -2.10 0.72 13.22
N GLY A 55 -3.28 1.20 12.81
CA GLY A 55 -3.69 2.60 12.94
C GLY A 55 -3.18 3.50 11.81
N HIS A 56 -2.43 2.94 10.86
CA HIS A 56 -1.78 3.70 9.80
C HIS A 56 -2.58 3.68 8.50
N LYS A 57 -2.33 4.69 7.68
CA LYS A 57 -3.03 4.92 6.42
C LYS A 57 -2.23 4.35 5.29
N TYR A 58 -2.89 3.56 4.46
CA TYR A 58 -2.33 2.96 3.27
C TYR A 58 -3.11 3.46 2.07
N CYS A 59 -2.38 3.85 1.04
CA CYS A 59 -2.97 4.03 -0.27
C CYS A 59 -3.32 2.67 -0.84
N LYS A 60 -4.55 2.53 -1.32
CA LYS A 60 -5.11 1.32 -1.91
C LYS A 60 -5.48 1.63 -3.35
N ILE A 61 -5.21 0.71 -4.27
CA ILE A 61 -5.80 0.75 -5.61
C ILE A 61 -7.12 -0.04 -5.63
N ASP A 62 -8.20 0.61 -6.06
CA ASP A 62 -9.55 0.04 -6.02
C ASP A 62 -9.91 -0.72 -7.29
N GLY A 63 -10.54 -1.89 -7.16
CA GLY A 63 -11.03 -2.66 -8.32
C GLY A 63 -10.06 -3.71 -8.89
N PHE A 64 -10.32 -4.12 -10.13
CA PHE A 64 -9.57 -5.13 -10.90
C PHE A 64 -8.50 -4.47 -11.78
N PHE A 65 -7.73 -3.51 -11.24
CA PHE A 65 -6.58 -2.98 -11.98
C PHE A 65 -5.44 -3.98 -11.95
N THR A 66 -4.95 -4.33 -13.14
CA THR A 66 -3.77 -5.18 -13.34
C THR A 66 -2.47 -4.42 -13.06
N THR A 67 -2.49 -3.09 -13.25
CA THR A 67 -1.37 -2.19 -12.99
C THR A 67 -1.49 -1.68 -11.55
N GLY A 68 -0.76 -2.29 -10.62
CA GLY A 68 -0.75 -1.87 -9.23
C GLY A 68 -0.15 -0.51 -8.94
N LEU A 69 -0.11 -0.13 -7.67
CA LEU A 69 0.71 0.96 -7.17
C LEU A 69 2.19 0.59 -7.36
N ASN A 70 2.88 1.25 -8.29
CA ASN A 70 4.30 1.01 -8.49
C ASN A 70 5.08 1.52 -7.28
N ASN A 71 5.82 0.64 -6.59
CA ASN A 71 6.54 1.03 -5.37
C ASN A 71 7.64 2.09 -5.62
N CYS A 72 8.29 2.10 -6.78
CA CYS A 72 9.33 3.09 -7.11
C CYS A 72 8.70 4.46 -7.32
N ASP A 73 7.63 4.51 -8.12
CA ASP A 73 6.94 5.77 -8.36
C ASP A 73 6.26 6.27 -7.07
N PHE A 74 5.79 5.36 -6.19
CA PHE A 74 5.13 5.72 -4.93
C PHE A 74 6.14 6.31 -3.95
N LYS A 75 7.33 5.71 -3.85
CA LYS A 75 8.47 6.26 -3.13
C LYS A 75 8.82 7.67 -3.60
N LEU A 76 8.91 7.87 -4.92
CA LEU A 76 9.18 9.20 -5.49
C LEU A 76 8.08 10.20 -5.14
N ALA A 77 6.80 9.80 -5.16
CA ALA A 77 5.69 10.67 -4.81
C ALA A 77 5.69 11.05 -3.32
N CYS A 78 6.08 10.12 -2.45
CA CYS A 78 6.28 10.40 -1.03
C CYS A 78 7.44 11.38 -0.81
N SER A 79 8.54 11.24 -1.54
CA SER A 79 9.72 12.13 -1.50
C SER A 79 10.12 12.55 -0.07
N ASN A 80 10.06 11.60 0.88
CA ASN A 80 10.26 11.88 2.31
C ASN A 80 11.59 11.33 2.84
N GLY A 81 12.45 10.78 1.97
CA GLY A 81 13.75 10.22 2.33
C GLY A 81 13.70 8.80 2.91
N PHE A 82 12.51 8.20 3.03
CA PHE A 82 12.32 6.84 3.50
C PHE A 82 11.80 5.94 2.37
N ASP A 83 12.05 4.63 2.46
CA ASP A 83 11.44 3.66 1.56
C ASP A 83 9.94 3.57 1.82
N SER A 84 9.14 3.37 0.78
CA SER A 84 7.72 3.10 0.92
C SER A 84 7.47 1.66 1.35
N ASP A 85 6.45 1.49 2.19
CA ASP A 85 5.96 0.19 2.63
C ASP A 85 4.81 -0.24 1.71
N CYS A 86 5.09 -1.09 0.74
CA CYS A 86 4.08 -1.64 -0.17
C CYS A 86 3.87 -3.14 0.04
N TRP A 87 2.64 -3.61 -0.15
CA TRP A 87 2.30 -5.01 0.05
C TRP A 87 1.22 -5.52 -0.89
N VAL A 88 1.12 -6.85 -0.92
CA VAL A 88 0.27 -7.62 -1.85
C VAL A 88 0.64 -7.27 -3.29
N ASN A 89 1.71 -7.91 -3.76
CA ASN A 89 2.13 -7.82 -5.16
C ASN A 89 0.99 -8.36 -6.03
N ILE A 90 0.56 -7.59 -7.03
CA ILE A 90 -0.60 -7.97 -7.85
C ILE A 90 -0.22 -8.90 -9.01
N GLY A 91 1.07 -9.23 -9.12
CA GLY A 91 1.60 -10.03 -10.22
C GLY A 91 1.62 -9.22 -11.51
N HIS A 92 2.65 -9.46 -12.33
CA HIS A 92 2.63 -9.11 -13.74
C HIS A 92 2.39 -10.38 -14.54
#